data_AF-X1N6J9-F1
#
_entry.id   AF-X1N6J9-F1
#
_cell.length_a   1.000
_cell.length_b   1.000
_cell.length_c   1.000
_cell.angle_alpha   90.00
_cell.angle_beta   90.00
_cell.angle_gamma   90.00
#
_symmetry.space_group_name_H-M   'P 1'
#
loop_
_entity.id
_entity.type
_entity.pdbx_description
1 polymer ?
#
loop_
_entity_poly.entity_id
_entity_poly.type
_entity_poly.pdbx_seq_one_letter_code
_entity_poly.pdbx_strand_id
1 'polypeptide(L)'
;MGDDPNIKEVPQILEVAFGIDRIIYTLLETTFNVEEGRIILKLNPILAPNTVAVFPLVRNKEKIRSLALNVHRELLKNRIGSFFDVAGSIGKRYRRQDELGTKW
;
A
#
# COMPACT_ATOMS: atom_id res chain seq x y z
N MET A 1 -31.85 -9.92 -28.32
CA MET A 1 -30.79 -9.39 -29.19
C MET A 1 -30.96 -10.16 -30.49
N GLY A 2 -31.28 -9.47 -31.58
CA GLY A 2 -31.88 -10.11 -32.75
C GLY A 2 -30.97 -11.16 -33.38
N ASP A 3 -31.43 -12.41 -33.46
CA ASP A 3 -30.73 -13.51 -34.15
C ASP A 3 -30.87 -13.41 -35.68
N ASP A 4 -31.37 -12.28 -36.22
CA ASP A 4 -31.54 -12.05 -37.66
C ASP A 4 -30.34 -11.28 -38.24
N PRO A 5 -29.52 -11.91 -39.11
CA PRO A 5 -28.33 -11.30 -39.71
C PRO A 5 -28.62 -10.13 -40.66
N ASN A 6 -29.89 -9.87 -41.02
CA ASN A 6 -30.28 -8.73 -41.85
C ASN A 6 -30.66 -7.48 -41.06
N ILE A 7 -30.72 -7.55 -39.73
CA ILE A 7 -31.02 -6.38 -38.89
C ILE A 7 -29.71 -5.67 -38.53
N LYS A 8 -29.56 -4.42 -38.99
CA LYS A 8 -28.49 -3.53 -38.54
C LYS A 8 -28.90 -2.87 -37.23
N GLU A 9 -28.36 -3.34 -36.12
CA GLU A 9 -28.52 -2.68 -34.82
C GLU A 9 -27.39 -1.65 -34.60
N VAL A 10 -27.75 -0.44 -34.17
CA VAL A 10 -26.76 0.57 -33.72
C VAL A 10 -26.56 0.36 -32.21
N PRO A 11 -25.36 -0.03 -31.75
CA PRO A 11 -25.14 -0.27 -30.33
C PRO A 11 -25.23 1.02 -29.54
N GLN A 12 -25.90 0.97 -28.38
CA GLN A 12 -25.81 2.04 -27.39
C GLN A 12 -24.46 1.97 -26.69
N ILE A 13 -23.77 3.11 -26.63
CA ILE A 13 -22.48 3.22 -25.96
C ILE A 13 -22.72 3.70 -24.54
N LEU A 14 -22.32 2.88 -23.56
CA LEU A 14 -22.18 3.29 -22.17
C LEU A 14 -20.70 3.58 -21.90
N GLU A 15 -20.38 4.85 -21.66
CA GLU A 15 -19.04 5.26 -21.25
C GLU A 15 -18.99 5.47 -19.74
N VAL A 16 -18.01 4.85 -19.09
CA VAL A 16 -17.72 5.05 -17.67
C VAL A 16 -16.27 5.51 -17.54
N ALA A 17 -16.08 6.77 -17.19
CA ALA A 17 -14.77 7.38 -17.00
C ALA A 17 -14.53 7.68 -15.52
N PHE A 18 -13.40 7.22 -14.97
CA PHE A 18 -12.97 7.50 -13.61
C PHE A 18 -11.67 8.30 -13.60
N GLY A 19 -11.67 9.46 -12.93
CA GLY A 19 -10.45 10.24 -12.69
C GLY A 19 -9.67 9.67 -11.52
N ILE A 20 -8.60 8.92 -11.81
CA ILE A 20 -7.79 8.22 -10.79
C ILE A 20 -7.20 9.21 -9.77
N ASP A 21 -6.77 10.39 -10.20
CA ASP A 21 -6.17 11.40 -9.33
C ASP A 21 -7.10 11.81 -8.18
N ARG A 22 -8.39 12.03 -8.50
CA ARG A 22 -9.39 12.42 -7.49
C ARG A 22 -9.70 11.28 -6.53
N ILE A 23 -9.72 10.04 -7.02
CA ILE A 23 -9.94 8.87 -6.18
C ILE A 23 -8.80 8.70 -5.18
N ILE A 24 -7.55 8.81 -5.65
CA ILE A 24 -6.37 8.73 -4.77
C ILE A 24 -6.36 9.89 -3.77
N TYR A 25 -6.64 11.12 -4.22
CA TYR A 25 -6.71 12.27 -3.33
C TYR A 25 -7.78 12.09 -2.25
N THR A 26 -8.99 11.69 -2.63
CA THR A 26 -10.10 11.43 -1.69
C THR A 26 -9.74 10.31 -0.72
N LEU A 27 -9.07 9.24 -1.18
CA LEU A 27 -8.59 8.16 -0.31
C LEU A 27 -7.60 8.70 0.74
N LEU A 28 -6.63 9.50 0.34
CA LEU A 28 -5.66 10.10 1.26
C LEU A 28 -6.34 11.03 2.26
N GLU A 29 -7.23 11.90 1.79
CA GLU A 29 -7.97 12.85 2.63
C GLU A 29 -8.86 12.14 3.66
N THR A 30 -9.60 11.12 3.24
CA THR A 30 -10.54 10.38 4.12
C THR A 30 -9.84 9.44 5.10
N THR A 31 -8.60 9.03 4.83
CA THR A 31 -7.82 8.13 5.71
C THR A 31 -6.78 8.86 6.55
N PHE A 32 -6.55 10.14 6.28
CA PHE A 32 -5.65 10.97 7.06
C PHE A 32 -6.20 11.22 8.46
N ASN A 33 -5.39 10.94 9.48
CA ASN A 33 -5.72 11.21 10.87
C ASN A 33 -4.52 11.78 11.64
N VAL A 34 -4.80 12.52 12.70
CA VAL A 34 -3.78 12.99 13.65
C VAL A 34 -4.13 12.47 15.04
N GLU A 35 -3.32 11.55 15.56
CA GLU A 35 -3.47 10.97 16.90
C GLU A 35 -2.27 11.34 17.75
N GLU A 36 -2.50 11.97 18.92
CA GLU A 36 -1.43 12.36 19.84
C GLU A 36 -0.28 13.17 19.16
N GLY A 37 -0.64 14.02 18.19
CA GLY A 37 0.33 14.81 17.42
C GLY A 37 1.15 14.01 16.38
N ARG A 38 0.71 12.79 16.06
CA ARG A 38 1.29 11.93 15.03
C ARG A 38 0.35 11.82 13.85
N ILE A 39 0.90 11.97 12.67
CA ILE A 39 0.18 11.75 11.42
C ILE A 39 0.08 10.25 11.20
N ILE A 40 -1.13 9.77 10.91
CA ILE A 40 -1.42 8.37 10.62
C ILE A 40 -2.28 8.33 9.36
N LEU A 41 -1.88 7.54 8.36
CA LEU A 41 -2.73 7.20 7.22
C LEU A 41 -3.42 5.86 7.47
N LYS A 42 -4.70 5.86 7.82
CA LYS A 42 -5.48 4.65 8.11
C LYS A 42 -5.97 3.95 6.84
N LEU A 43 -5.03 3.61 5.95
CA LEU A 43 -5.33 2.96 4.69
C LEU A 43 -5.90 1.55 4.90
N ASN A 44 -6.84 1.16 4.05
CA ASN A 44 -7.18 -0.25 3.91
C ASN A 44 -5.91 -1.00 3.46
N PRO A 45 -5.57 -2.16 4.06
CA PRO A 45 -4.31 -2.84 3.74
C PRO A 45 -4.12 -3.25 2.28
N ILE A 46 -5.23 -3.42 1.55
CA ILE A 46 -5.22 -3.71 0.11
C ILE A 46 -4.77 -2.48 -0.70
N LEU A 47 -4.99 -1.27 -0.17
CA LEU A 47 -4.66 0.00 -0.80
C LEU A 47 -3.33 0.60 -0.29
N ALA A 48 -2.76 0.04 0.78
CA ALA A 48 -1.50 0.50 1.34
C ALA A 48 -0.34 0.24 0.35
N PRO A 49 0.56 1.21 0.11
CA PRO A 49 1.69 1.03 -0.80
C PRO A 49 2.61 -0.13 -0.39
N ASN A 50 2.80 -0.30 0.92
CA ASN A 50 3.44 -1.46 1.51
C ASN A 50 2.51 -2.03 2.57
N THR A 51 2.32 -3.34 2.52
CA THR A 51 1.45 -4.05 3.46
C THR A 51 2.18 -4.32 4.77
N VAL A 52 3.47 -4.67 4.67
CA VAL A 52 4.32 -5.04 5.80
C VAL A 52 5.60 -4.20 5.81
N ALA A 53 6.15 -3.90 6.98
CA ALA A 53 7.46 -3.30 7.12
C ALA A 53 8.39 -4.15 7.99
N VAL A 54 9.64 -4.29 7.55
CA VAL A 54 10.61 -5.20 8.16
C VAL A 54 11.84 -4.40 8.61
N PHE A 55 12.12 -4.45 9.91
CA PHE A 55 13.25 -3.75 10.51
C PHE A 55 14.03 -4.64 11.46
N PRO A 56 15.37 -4.67 11.40
CA PRO A 56 16.16 -5.31 12.45
C PRO A 56 16.11 -4.48 13.74
N LEU A 57 15.88 -5.13 14.88
CA LEU A 57 15.83 -4.46 16.19
C LEU A 57 17.17 -3.78 16.50
N VAL A 58 18.27 -4.47 16.24
CA VAL A 58 19.64 -4.00 16.47
C VAL A 58 20.40 -3.94 15.16
N ARG A 59 21.10 -2.83 14.90
CA ARG A 59 21.78 -2.58 13.62
C ARG A 59 23.17 -3.20 13.52
N ASN A 60 23.86 -3.33 14.65
CA ASN A 60 25.25 -3.74 14.74
C ASN A 60 25.44 -5.27 14.78
N LYS A 61 24.34 -6.04 14.77
CA LYS A 61 24.39 -7.50 14.74
C LYS A 61 24.06 -7.99 13.34
N GLU A 62 25.11 -8.34 12.58
CA GLU A 62 24.97 -8.75 11.18
C GLU A 62 24.02 -9.93 11.01
N LYS A 63 24.05 -10.91 11.92
CA LYS A 63 23.12 -12.06 11.91
C LYS A 63 21.64 -11.63 11.95
N ILE A 64 21.31 -10.61 12.75
CA ILE A 64 19.93 -10.10 12.86
C ILE A 64 19.55 -9.33 11.60
N ARG A 65 20.47 -8.50 11.09
CA ARG A 65 20.25 -7.73 9.86
C ARG A 65 20.03 -8.65 8.65
N SER A 66 20.87 -9.67 8.50
CA SER A 66 20.76 -10.67 7.45
C SER A 66 19.44 -11.44 7.54
N LEU A 67 19.01 -11.82 8.75
CA LEU A 67 17.71 -12.47 8.96
C LEU A 67 16.54 -11.56 8.53
N ALA A 68 16.54 -10.30 8.97
CA ALA A 68 15.50 -9.33 8.59
C ALA A 68 15.45 -9.11 7.06
N LEU A 69 16.61 -9.04 6.41
CA LEU A 69 16.69 -8.92 4.95
C LEU A 69 16.15 -10.17 4.24
N ASN A 70 16.39 -11.36 4.79
CA ASN A 70 15.85 -12.60 4.24
C ASN A 70 14.32 -12.65 4.36
N VAL A 71 13.76 -12.25 5.51
CA VAL A 71 12.30 -12.13 5.69
C VAL A 71 11.70 -11.15 4.67
N HIS A 72 12.30 -9.96 4.53
CA HIS A 72 11.85 -8.99 3.53
C HIS A 72 11.86 -9.57 2.11
N ARG A 73 12.93 -10.26 1.71
CA ARG A 73 13.02 -10.93 0.40
C ARG A 73 11.99 -12.04 0.22
N GLU A 74 11.72 -12.79 1.28
CA GLU A 74 10.71 -13.86 1.26
C GLU A 74 9.30 -13.31 1.09
N LEU A 75 8.96 -12.21 1.76
CA LEU A 75 7.68 -11.51 1.57
C LEU A 75 7.51 -11.05 0.12
N LEU A 76 8.54 -10.41 -0.46
CA LEU A 76 8.50 -9.96 -1.85
C LEU A 76 8.37 -11.14 -2.84
N LYS A 77 9.05 -12.26 -2.60
CA LYS A 77 8.90 -13.48 -3.41
C LYS A 77 7.46 -14.01 -3.39
N ASN A 78 6.77 -13.87 -2.27
CA ASN A 78 5.36 -14.23 -2.12
C ASN A 78 4.39 -13.12 -2.55
N ARG A 79 4.87 -12.08 -3.25
CA ARG A 79 4.08 -10.94 -3.74
C ARG A 79 3.42 -10.12 -2.64
N ILE A 80 4.00 -10.10 -1.44
CA ILE A 80 3.57 -9.26 -0.33
C ILE A 80 4.43 -7.99 -0.35
N GLY A 81 3.78 -6.83 -0.54
CA GLY A 81 4.46 -5.53 -0.53
C GLY A 81 5.14 -5.29 0.82
N SER A 82 6.46 -5.14 0.79
CA SER A 82 7.28 -5.04 1.99
C SER A 82 8.24 -3.85 1.94
N PHE A 83 8.31 -3.07 3.02
CA PHE A 83 9.26 -1.98 3.20
C PHE A 83 10.38 -2.37 4.16
N PHE A 84 11.65 -2.38 3.72
CA PHE A 84 12.78 -2.68 4.59
C PHE A 84 13.50 -1.42 5.06
N ASP A 85 13.79 -1.34 6.36
CA ASP A 85 14.38 -0.12 6.89
C ASP A 85 15.23 -0.30 8.16
N VAL A 86 16.37 0.40 8.17
CA VAL A 86 17.38 0.37 9.21
C VAL A 86 17.71 1.76 9.76
N ALA A 87 17.10 2.83 9.26
CA ALA A 87 17.40 4.21 9.62
C ALA A 87 16.56 4.73 10.81
N GLY A 88 17.08 5.71 11.56
CA GLY A 88 16.49 6.18 12.83
C GLY A 88 16.32 5.16 13.98
N SER A 89 15.94 5.66 15.16
CA SER A 89 15.52 4.81 16.28
C SER A 89 14.29 3.98 15.91
N ILE A 90 13.97 2.95 16.70
CA ILE A 90 12.77 2.12 16.46
C ILE A 90 11.48 2.96 16.41
N GLY A 91 11.33 3.95 17.30
CA GLY A 91 10.18 4.88 17.27
C GLY A 91 10.10 5.71 15.99
N LYS A 92 11.24 6.15 15.42
CA LYS A 92 11.27 6.86 14.13
C LYS A 92 10.89 5.95 12.95
N ARG A 93 11.09 4.63 13.08
CA ARG A 93 10.68 3.65 12.07
C ARG A 93 9.18 3.41 12.13
N TYR A 94 8.63 3.19 13.32
CA TYR A 94 7.18 3.09 13.53
C TYR A 94 6.45 4.33 13.03
N ARG A 95 6.90 5.52 13.42
CA ARG A 95 6.28 6.78 12.99
C ARG A 95 6.20 6.90 11.47
N ARG A 96 7.26 6.52 10.74
CA ARG A 96 7.24 6.54 9.27
C ARG A 96 6.27 5.53 8.68
N GLN A 97 6.05 4.39 9.33
CA GLN A 97 5.04 3.44 8.85
C GLN A 97 3.63 3.91 9.10
N ASP A 98 3.39 4.52 10.26
CA ASP A 98 2.10 5.15 10.57
C ASP A 98 1.78 6.23 9.52
N GLU A 99 2.78 7.06 9.17
CA GLU A 99 2.68 8.10 8.14
C GLU A 99 2.49 7.52 6.72
N LEU A 100 2.95 6.31 6.44
CA LEU A 100 2.79 5.63 5.14
C LEU A 100 1.52 4.76 5.05
N GLY A 101 0.84 4.55 6.17
CA GLY A 101 -0.32 3.67 6.27
C GLY A 101 -0.01 2.18 6.12
N THR A 102 1.23 1.79 6.42
CA THR A 102 1.63 0.38 6.48
C THR A 102 0.99 -0.27 7.70
N LYS A 103 0.22 -1.35 7.50
CA LYS A 103 -0.53 -1.99 8.60
C LYS A 103 0.34 -2.90 9.48
N TRP A 104 1.31 -3.59 8.89
CA TRP A 104 2.04 -4.67 9.54
C TRP A 104 3.55 -4.46 9.57
#